data_AF-A0A2U1PQ23-F1
#
_entry.id   AF-A0A2U1PQ23-F1
#
_cell.length_a   1.000
_cell.length_b   1.000
_cell.length_c   1.000
_cell.angle_alpha   90.00
_cell.angle_beta   90.00
_cell.angle_gamma   90.00
#
_symmetry.space_group_name_H-M   'P 1'
#
loop_
_entity.id
_entity.type
_entity.pdbx_description
1 polymer ?
#
loop_
_entity_poly.entity_id
_entity_poly.type
_entity_poly.pdbx_seq_one_letter_code
_entity_poly.pdbx_strand_id
1 'polypeptide(L)' 'MGELKKLVQEGKVKYIGLSEACASTIRRAHAVHPIIAVQNEWSLWSRDLEDDIIPTCRELGIGIVPYSPIGRGFLAVGPG' A
#
# COMPACT_ATOMS: atom_id res chain seq x y z
N MET A 1 -3.97 -8.12 12.78
CA MET A 1 -5.00 -7.08 12.53
C MET A 1 -5.84 -6.74 13.75
N GLY A 2 -6.36 -7.70 14.52
CA GLY A 2 -7.19 -7.42 15.70
C GLY A 2 -6.52 -6.53 16.76
N GLU A 3 -5.22 -6.70 16.99
CA GLU A 3 -4.50 -5.87 17.98
C GLU A 3 -4.32 -4.41 17.52
N LEU A 4 -3.97 -4.20 16.25
CA LEU A 4 -3.90 -2.85 15.68
C LEU A 4 -5.25 -2.12 15.74
N LYS A 5 -6.36 -2.84 15.55
CA LYS A 5 -7.72 -2.31 15.72
C LYS A 5 -7.96 -1.81 17.16
N LYS A 6 -7.50 -2.55 18.18
CA LYS A 6 -7.60 -2.09 19.57
C LYS A 6 -6.79 -0.82 19.79
N LEU A 7 -5.58 -0.73 19.25
CA LEU A 7 -4.76 0.48 19.35
C LEU A 7 -5.44 1.70 18.71
N VAL A 8 -6.21 1.52 17.63
CA VAL A 8 -7.06 2.58 17.06
C VAL A 8 -8.19 2.96 18.03
N GLN A 9 -8.88 1.98 18.59
CA GLN A 9 -9.98 2.20 19.54
C GLN A 9 -9.52 2.89 20.85
N GLU A 10 -8.31 2.56 21.31
CA GLU A 10 -7.65 3.20 22.46
C GLU A 10 -7.09 4.58 22.12
N GLY A 11 -7.15 5.03 20.86
CA GLY A 11 -6.62 6.32 20.41
C GLY A 11 -5.10 6.40 20.37
N LYS A 12 -4.39 5.27 20.50
CA LYS A 12 -2.91 5.20 20.46
C LYS A 12 -2.37 5.36 19.05
N VAL A 13 -3.13 4.96 18.04
CA VAL A 13 -2.84 5.20 16.62
C VAL A 13 -4.08 5.71 15.91
N LYS A 14 -3.91 6.54 14.89
CA LYS A 14 -5.05 7.11 14.14
C LYS A 14 -5.51 6.19 13.01
N TYR A 15 -4.57 5.52 12.35
CA TYR A 15 -4.84 4.76 11.14
C TYR A 15 -3.94 3.53 11.01
N ILE A 16 -4.33 2.61 10.14
CA ILE A 16 -3.58 1.39 9.82
C ILE A 16 -3.21 1.38 8.33
N GLY A 17 -1.94 1.14 8.04
CA GLY A 17 -1.43 0.86 6.71
C GLY A 17 -0.80 -0.53 6.64
N LEU A 18 -0.61 -1.04 5.42
CA LEU A 18 0.13 -2.26 5.14
C LEU A 18 1.32 -1.94 4.24
N SER A 19 2.32 -2.82 4.25
CA SER A 19 3.46 -2.76 3.34
C SER A 19 3.71 -4.14 2.75
N GLU A 20 4.10 -4.18 1.47
CA GLU A 20 4.42 -5.41 0.73
C GLU A 20 3.31 -6.47 0.78
N ALA A 21 2.06 -6.02 0.83
CA ALA A 21 0.90 -6.91 0.90
C ALA A 21 0.36 -7.19 -0.50
N CYS A 22 0.04 -8.46 -0.78
CA CYS A 22 -0.70 -8.86 -1.97
C CYS A 22 -2.21 -8.56 -1.82
N ALA A 23 -2.95 -8.55 -2.93
CA ALA A 23 -4.38 -8.23 -2.95
C ALA A 23 -5.23 -9.06 -1.97
N SER A 24 -4.95 -10.37 -1.83
CA SER A 24 -5.68 -11.24 -0.90
C SER A 24 -5.46 -10.85 0.57
N THR A 25 -4.26 -10.45 0.95
CA THR A 25 -3.94 -9.98 2.29
C THR A 25 -4.59 -8.62 2.57
N ILE A 26 -4.58 -7.71 1.59
CA ILE A 26 -5.24 -6.41 1.69
C ILE A 26 -6.74 -6.59 1.98
N ARG A 27 -7.45 -7.43 1.20
CA ARG A 27 -8.88 -7.69 1.39
C ARG A 27 -9.20 -8.26 2.76
N ARG A 28 -8.46 -9.28 3.20
CA ARG A 28 -8.64 -9.89 4.54
C ARG A 28 -8.39 -8.90 5.66
N ALA A 29 -7.37 -8.06 5.55
CA ALA A 29 -7.05 -7.07 6.56
C ALA A 29 -8.12 -5.96 6.62
N HIS A 30 -8.54 -5.47 5.46
CA HIS A 30 -9.56 -4.43 5.32
C HIS A 30 -10.93 -4.89 5.87
N ALA A 31 -11.26 -6.18 5.74
CA ALA A 31 -12.45 -6.78 6.35
C ALA A 31 -12.45 -6.75 7.89
N VAL A 32 -11.27 -6.70 8.53
CA VAL A 32 -11.15 -6.62 10.00
C VAL A 32 -11.21 -5.18 10.50
N HIS A 33 -10.49 -4.27 9.82
CA HIS A 33 -10.46 -2.84 10.09
C HIS A 33 -10.02 -2.09 8.81
N PRO A 34 -10.59 -0.91 8.50
CA PRO A 34 -10.21 -0.15 7.31
C PRO A 34 -8.69 0.10 7.22
N ILE A 35 -8.10 -0.32 6.10
CA ILE A 35 -6.71 0.00 5.75
C ILE A 35 -6.75 1.29 4.95
N ILE A 36 -5.96 2.29 5.35
CA ILE A 36 -5.97 3.60 4.67
C ILE A 36 -4.88 3.74 3.61
N ALA A 37 -3.80 2.95 3.71
CA ALA A 37 -2.70 2.99 2.77
C ALA A 37 -2.00 1.64 2.63
N VAL A 38 -1.50 1.38 1.42
CA VAL A 38 -0.61 0.26 1.11
C VAL A 38 0.68 0.83 0.53
N GLN A 39 1.83 0.40 1.06
CA GLN A 39 3.16 0.80 0.62
C GLN A 39 3.91 -0.36 -0.05
N ASN A 40 4.08 -0.29 -1.37
CA ASN A 40 4.74 -1.30 -2.21
C ASN A 40 5.65 -0.64 -3.26
N GLU A 41 6.52 -1.41 -3.93
CA GLU A 41 7.37 -0.90 -5.02
C GLU A 41 6.50 -0.53 -6.22
N TRP A 42 6.64 0.70 -6.73
CA TRP A 42 5.98 1.09 -7.97
C TRP A 42 6.75 2.20 -8.64
N SER A 43 7.12 1.99 -9.90
CA SER A 43 7.88 2.93 -10.72
C SER A 43 7.60 2.69 -12.20
N LEU A 44 8.26 3.42 -13.11
CA LEU A 44 8.16 3.15 -14.54
C LEU A 44 8.68 1.75 -14.92
N TRP A 45 9.49 1.10 -14.08
CA TRP A 45 10.06 -0.21 -14.34
C TRP A 45 9.43 -1.36 -13.56
N SER A 46 8.81 -1.07 -12.42
CA SER A 46 8.06 -2.06 -11.64
C SER A 46 6.60 -1.67 -11.66
N ARG A 47 5.80 -2.41 -12.44
CA ARG A 47 4.37 -2.15 -12.68
C ARG A 47 3.48 -3.32 -12.29
N ASP A 48 4.03 -4.36 -11.65
CA ASP A 48 3.30 -5.58 -11.28
C ASP A 48 2.09 -5.30 -10.38
N LEU A 49 2.11 -4.22 -9.59
CA LEU A 49 0.98 -3.80 -8.76
C LEU A 49 -0.28 -3.50 -9.57
N GLU A 50 -0.16 -3.16 -10.85
CA GLU A 50 -1.28 -2.78 -11.69
C GLU A 50 -2.23 -3.94 -12.00
N ASP A 51 -1.72 -5.18 -11.92
CA ASP A 51 -2.50 -6.38 -12.22
C ASP A 51 -3.58 -6.64 -11.17
N ASP A 52 -3.28 -6.44 -9.87
CA ASP A 52 -4.18 -6.83 -8.78
C ASP A 52 -4.25 -5.85 -7.60
N ILE A 53 -3.13 -5.25 -7.19
CA ILE A 53 -3.05 -4.37 -6.02
C ILE A 53 -3.71 -3.02 -6.28
N ILE A 54 -3.39 -2.34 -7.40
CA ILE A 54 -4.00 -1.04 -7.73
C ILE A 54 -5.51 -1.15 -7.91
N PRO A 55 -6.06 -2.12 -8.67
CA PRO A 55 -7.50 -2.34 -8.75
C PRO A 55 -8.13 -2.58 -7.37
N THR A 56 -7.51 -3.42 -6.53
CA THR A 56 -8.00 -3.73 -5.18
C THR A 56 -8.01 -2.50 -4.28
N CYS A 57 -6.93 -1.71 -4.27
CA CYS A 57 -6.87 -0.47 -3.50
C CYS A 57 -7.90 0.55 -3.97
N ARG A 58 -8.11 0.68 -5.29
CA ARG A 58 -9.14 1.56 -5.86
C ARG A 58 -10.55 1.14 -5.46
N GLU A 59 -10.86 -0.15 -5.54
CA GLU A 59 -12.17 -0.72 -5.13
C GLU A 59 -12.46 -0.46 -3.65
N LEU A 60 -11.47 -0.60 -2.78
CA LEU A 60 -11.61 -0.49 -1.33
C LEU A 60 -11.39 0.94 -0.80
N GLY A 61 -11.09 1.92 -1.67
CA GLY A 61 -10.81 3.31 -1.26
C GLY A 61 -9.51 3.47 -0.46
N ILE A 62 -8.49 2.67 -0.76
CA ILE A 62 -7.19 2.64 -0.08
C ILE A 62 -6.17 3.47 -0.86
N GLY A 63 -5.40 4.32 -0.17
CA GLY A 63 -4.29 5.06 -0.76
C GLY A 63 -3.10 4.17 -1.14
N ILE A 64 -2.40 4.50 -2.22
CA ILE A 64 -1.16 3.83 -2.61
C ILE A 64 0.01 4.76 -2.28
N VAL A 65 1.00 4.24 -1.55
CA VAL A 65 2.22 4.96 -1.20
C VAL A 65 3.42 4.25 -1.85
N PRO A 66 3.85 4.67 -3.05
CA PRO A 66 4.93 3.99 -3.74
C PRO A 66 6.28 4.22 -3.06
N TYR A 67 7.08 3.17 -2.90
CA TYR A 67 8.52 3.32 -2.66
C TYR A 67 9.32 3.05 -3.93
N SER A 68 10.57 3.52 -3.96
CA SER A 68 11.43 3.49 -5.14
C SER A 68 10.79 4.06 -6.42
N PRO A 69 10.03 5.18 -6.37
CA PRO A 69 9.33 5.69 -7.55
C PRO A 69 10.26 6.09 -8.70
N ILE A 70 11.53 6.37 -8.39
CA ILE A 70 12.58 6.75 -9.35
C ILE A 70 13.44 5.54 -9.78
N GLY A 71 12.90 4.32 -9.69
CA GLY A 71 13.60 3.10 -10.10
C GLY A 71 14.95 2.95 -9.40
N ARG A 72 14.99 3.19 -8.09
CA ARG A 72 16.22 3.18 -7.26
C ARG A 72 17.32 4.14 -7.76
N GLY A 73 16.91 5.29 -8.32
CA GLY A 73 17.80 6.37 -8.76
C GLY A 73 18.14 6.34 -10.25
N PHE A 74 17.86 5.24 -10.94
CA PHE A 74 18.13 5.14 -12.37
C PHE A 74 17.22 6.02 -13.24
N LEU A 75 15.99 6.31 -12.80
CA LEU A 75 15.10 7.21 -13.53
C LEU A 75 15.41 8.70 -13.24
N ALA A 76 16.43 8.99 -12.43
CA ALA A 76 16.86 10.37 -12.13
C ALA A 76 17.91 10.89 -13.12
N VAL A 77 18.57 10.01 -13.88
CA VAL A 77 19.54 10.39 -14.91
C VAL A 77 18.80 10.64 -16.22
N GLY A 78 18.83 11.89 -16.68
CA GLY A 78 18.35 12.28 -18.01
C GLY A 78 19.23 11.68 -19.12
N PRO A 79 18.83 11.83 -20.39
CA PRO A 79 19.69 11.44 -21.51
C PRO A 79 21.00 12.23 -21.43
N GLY A 80 22.12 11.51 -21.26
CA GLY A 80 23.47 12.07 -21.35
C GLY A 80 23.85 12.38 -22.79
#